data_AF-A0A2T2QYY1-F1
#
_entry.id   AF-A0A2T2QYY1-F1
#
_cell.length_a   1.000
_cell.length_b   1.000
_cell.length_c   1.000
_cell.angle_alpha   90.00
_cell.angle_beta   90.00
_cell.angle_gamma   90.00
#
_symmetry.space_group_name_H-M   'P 1'
#
loop_
_entity.id
_entity.type
_entity.pdbx_description
1 polymer ?
#
loop_
_entity_poly.entity_id
_entity_poly.type
_entity_poly.pdbx_seq_one_letter_code
_entity_poly.pdbx_strand_id
1 'polypeptide(L)'
;MDKFNYLVNLIKDSVFPKFCIYCDEEGNLICNKCKQSLNSEIILACPECRQKNDKGNTCKDCSSSLDRHIALFNYKDNRIKKLIRKFKYEYMTQILDSLRPLVVEFLSEYDYLFPEATIIPVPLGIRALSSFSTEKSKKYHPAN
;
A
#
# COMPACT_ATOMS: atom_id res chain seq x y z
N MET A 1 14.74 -28.40 -17.10
CA MET A 1 14.49 -27.31 -18.07
C MET A 1 15.13 -25.99 -17.61
N ASP A 2 16.15 -26.08 -16.74
CA ASP A 2 16.52 -24.97 -15.83
C ASP A 2 17.74 -24.18 -16.29
N LYS A 3 18.66 -24.80 -17.05
CA LYS A 3 19.85 -24.13 -17.62
C LYS A 3 19.51 -23.02 -18.61
N PHE A 4 18.45 -23.22 -19.41
CA PHE A 4 18.02 -22.23 -20.39
C PHE A 4 17.50 -20.96 -19.70
N ASN A 5 16.67 -21.11 -18.67
CA ASN A 5 16.16 -19.98 -17.88
C ASN A 5 17.27 -19.25 -17.14
N TYR A 6 18.27 -19.98 -16.61
CA TYR A 6 19.43 -19.39 -15.98
C TYR A 6 20.23 -18.51 -16.95
N LEU A 7 20.55 -19.01 -18.15
CA LEU A 7 21.27 -18.25 -19.17
C LEU A 7 20.49 -17.02 -19.64
N VAL A 8 19.17 -17.16 -19.83
CA VAL A 8 18.30 -16.04 -20.21
C VAL A 8 18.28 -14.95 -19.13
N ASN A 9 18.22 -15.32 -17.86
CA ASN A 9 18.26 -14.36 -16.76
C ASN A 9 19.64 -13.68 -16.66
N LEU A 10 20.73 -14.45 -16.79
CA LEU A 10 22.10 -13.91 -16.76
C LEU A 10 22.32 -12.86 -17.86
N ILE A 11 21.87 -13.14 -19.09
CA ILE A 11 21.96 -12.20 -20.21
C ILE A 11 21.09 -10.97 -19.96
N LYS A 12 19.86 -11.16 -19.46
CA LYS A 12 18.95 -10.05 -19.15
C LYS A 12 19.53 -9.14 -18.07
N ASP A 13 20.06 -9.70 -17.00
CA ASP A 13 20.64 -8.92 -15.90
C ASP A 13 21.92 -8.20 -16.34
N SER A 14 22.68 -8.76 -17.30
CA SER A 14 23.86 -8.10 -17.87
C SER A 14 23.53 -6.95 -18.83
N VAL A 15 22.45 -7.04 -19.61
CA VAL A 15 22.06 -6.01 -20.60
C VAL A 15 21.13 -4.97 -19.98
N PHE A 16 20.35 -5.37 -18.98
CA PHE A 16 19.37 -4.53 -18.27
C PHE A 16 19.49 -4.75 -16.75
N PRO A 17 20.61 -4.35 -16.13
CA PRO A 17 20.78 -4.48 -14.69
C PRO A 17 19.70 -3.71 -13.93
N LYS A 18 19.22 -4.33 -12.87
CA LYS A 18 18.26 -3.70 -11.95
C LYS A 18 19.04 -2.86 -10.96
N PHE A 19 18.61 -1.61 -10.78
CA PHE A 19 19.19 -0.70 -9.80
C PHE A 19 18.21 -0.38 -8.69
N CYS A 20 18.73 -0.25 -7.47
CA CYS A 20 17.96 0.16 -6.33
C CYS A 20 17.42 1.58 -6.52
N ILE A 21 16.10 1.78 -6.40
CA ILE A 21 15.46 3.08 -6.62
C ILE A 21 15.88 4.18 -5.63
N TYR A 22 16.66 3.86 -4.60
CA TYR A 22 17.09 4.81 -3.55
C TYR A 22 18.59 5.09 -3.54
N CYS A 23 19.42 4.09 -3.80
CA CYS A 23 20.87 4.19 -3.65
C CYS A 23 21.65 3.70 -4.88
N ASP A 24 20.95 3.31 -5.95
CA ASP A 24 21.52 2.88 -7.23
C ASP A 24 22.47 1.66 -7.14
N GLU A 25 22.42 0.90 -6.04
CA GLU A 25 23.11 -0.39 -5.90
C GLU A 25 22.49 -1.41 -6.87
N GLU A 26 23.33 -2.16 -7.58
CA GLU A 26 22.90 -3.17 -8.57
C GLU A 26 22.32 -4.42 -7.90
N GLY A 27 21.38 -5.07 -8.59
CA GLY A 27 20.89 -6.43 -8.30
C GLY A 27 19.42 -6.47 -7.89
N ASN A 28 18.97 -5.55 -7.03
CA ASN A 28 17.58 -5.51 -6.56
C ASN A 28 16.97 -4.12 -6.75
N LEU A 29 15.68 -4.07 -7.12
CA LEU A 29 14.94 -2.82 -7.25
C LEU A 29 14.87 -2.02 -5.94
N ILE A 30 14.92 -2.72 -4.80
CA ILE A 30 15.16 -2.17 -3.46
C ILE A 30 16.15 -3.09 -2.77
N CYS A 31 17.38 -2.62 -2.54
CA CYS A 31 18.39 -3.42 -1.86
C CYS A 31 18.03 -3.65 -0.38
N ASN A 32 18.61 -4.68 0.24
CA ASN A 32 18.32 -5.04 1.64
C ASN A 32 18.57 -3.90 2.62
N LYS A 33 19.64 -3.11 2.41
CA LYS A 33 19.96 -1.92 3.23
C LYS A 33 18.82 -0.90 3.15
N CYS A 34 18.37 -0.58 1.94
CA CYS A 34 17.27 0.36 1.74
C CYS A 34 15.95 -0.20 2.26
N LYS A 35 15.70 -1.50 2.10
CA LYS A 35 14.50 -2.16 2.64
C LYS A 35 14.44 -2.08 4.16
N GLN A 36 15.53 -2.40 4.87
CA GLN A 36 15.63 -2.27 6.33
C GLN A 36 15.46 -0.83 6.80
N SER A 37 15.84 0.13 5.97
CA SER A 37 15.69 1.55 6.30
C SER A 37 14.24 2.05 6.19
N LEU A 38 13.35 1.33 5.50
CA LEU A 38 11.93 1.65 5.43
C LEU A 38 11.30 1.33 6.79
N ASN A 39 11.16 2.35 7.64
CA ASN A 39 10.55 2.19 8.95
C ASN A 39 9.04 1.91 8.76
N SER A 40 8.62 0.69 9.03
CA SER A 40 7.20 0.30 9.11
C SER A 40 6.69 0.52 10.53
N GLU A 41 6.72 1.76 11.02
CA GLU A 41 5.95 2.10 12.21
C GLU A 41 4.48 2.24 11.77
N ILE A 42 3.68 1.24 12.11
CA ILE A 42 2.23 1.30 11.93
C ILE A 42 1.69 2.57 12.59
N ILE A 43 0.83 3.26 11.87
CA ILE A 43 0.13 4.44 12.35
C ILE A 43 -1.30 4.02 12.66
N LEU A 44 -1.63 4.05 13.95
CA LEU A 44 -2.99 3.94 14.46
C LEU A 44 -3.35 5.28 15.08
N ALA A 45 -4.28 6.01 14.46
CA ALA A 45 -4.66 7.35 14.90
C ALA A 45 -6.14 7.62 14.70
N CYS A 46 -6.70 8.54 15.48
CA CYS A 46 -8.04 9.04 15.23
C CYS A 46 -8.14 9.68 13.82
N PRO A 47 -9.17 9.36 13.02
CA PRO A 47 -9.35 9.94 11.68
C PRO A 47 -9.46 11.48 11.68
N GLU A 48 -10.04 12.06 12.74
CA GLU A 48 -10.29 13.50 12.85
C GLU A 48 -9.10 14.26 13.45
N CYS A 49 -8.79 14.00 14.73
CA CYS A 49 -7.79 14.77 15.45
C CYS A 49 -6.35 14.25 15.26
N ARG A 50 -6.18 13.07 14.64
CA ARG A 50 -4.89 12.41 14.37
C ARG A 50 -4.08 12.03 15.61
N GLN A 51 -4.67 12.07 16.80
CA GLN A 51 -4.05 11.55 18.01
C GLN A 51 -3.88 10.03 17.91
N LYS A 52 -2.71 9.51 18.32
CA LYS A 52 -2.44 8.07 18.32
C LYS A 52 -3.32 7.37 19.36
N ASN A 53 -3.82 6.19 19.02
CA ASN A 53 -4.51 5.30 19.94
C ASN A 53 -4.39 3.84 19.48
N ASP A 54 -4.72 2.90 20.36
CA ASP A 54 -4.41 1.47 20.17
C ASP A 54 -5.17 0.79 19.03
N LYS A 55 -6.21 1.42 18.48
CA LYS A 55 -7.08 0.80 17.45
C LYS A 55 -7.34 1.69 16.24
N GLY A 56 -6.68 2.84 16.16
CA GLY A 56 -6.93 3.89 15.17
C GLY A 56 -8.37 4.42 15.13
N ASN A 57 -9.17 4.21 16.18
CA ASN A 57 -10.59 4.58 16.17
C ASN A 57 -10.80 6.07 16.46
N THR A 58 -12.00 6.56 16.14
CA THR A 58 -12.41 7.93 16.48
C THR A 58 -12.45 8.14 17.99
N CYS A 59 -11.82 9.23 18.48
CA CYS A 59 -11.83 9.61 19.88
C CYS A 59 -13.26 9.93 20.36
N LYS A 60 -13.50 9.86 21.67
CA LYS A 60 -14.82 10.16 22.28
C LYS A 60 -15.34 11.55 21.93
N ASP A 61 -14.44 12.54 21.82
CA ASP A 61 -14.77 13.93 21.53
C ASP A 61 -14.71 14.27 20.03
N CYS A 62 -14.55 13.27 19.16
CA CYS A 62 -14.46 13.44 17.71
C CYS A 62 -15.64 12.75 17.02
N SER A 63 -16.00 13.21 15.83
CA SER A 63 -17.05 12.60 15.00
C SER A 63 -16.52 12.41 13.58
N SER A 64 -16.52 11.18 13.10
CA SER A 64 -16.05 10.81 11.77
C SER A 64 -17.00 9.81 11.12
N SER A 65 -17.07 9.82 9.79
CA SER A 65 -17.71 8.75 9.02
C SER A 65 -16.82 7.51 8.87
N LEU A 66 -15.57 7.58 9.33
CA LEU A 66 -14.61 6.48 9.29
C LEU A 66 -14.55 5.77 10.64
N ASP A 67 -14.59 4.45 10.62
CA ASP A 67 -14.44 3.64 11.83
C ASP A 67 -13.02 3.73 12.41
N ARG A 68 -12.01 3.71 11.52
CA ARG A 68 -10.58 3.70 11.89
C ARG A 68 -9.72 4.41 10.85
N HIS A 69 -8.57 4.93 11.29
CA HIS A 69 -7.47 5.35 10.43
C HIS A 69 -6.20 4.57 10.79
N ILE A 70 -5.78 3.77 9.81
CA ILE A 70 -4.64 2.85 9.92
C ILE A 70 -3.75 3.07 8.69
N ALA A 71 -2.44 3.22 8.89
CA ALA A 71 -1.48 3.28 7.79
C ALA A 71 -0.22 2.49 8.12
N LEU A 72 0.24 1.66 7.17
CA LEU A 72 1.46 0.87 7.32
C LEU A 72 2.74 1.72 7.32
N PHE A 73 2.69 2.88 6.67
CA PHE A 73 3.84 3.77 6.54
C PHE A 73 3.45 5.23 6.73
N ASN A 74 4.38 6.02 7.25
CA ASN A 74 4.26 7.46 7.28
C ASN A 74 4.50 8.06 5.89
N TYR A 75 3.44 8.61 5.27
CA TYR A 75 3.53 9.24 3.96
C TYR A 75 4.45 10.48 3.93
N LYS A 76 4.77 11.07 5.09
CA LYS A 76 5.74 12.17 5.18
C LYS A 76 7.18 11.72 4.93
N ASP A 77 7.48 10.43 5.02
CA ASP A 77 8.77 9.89 4.62
C ASP A 77 8.91 9.99 3.09
N ASN A 78 9.89 10.77 2.63
CA ASN A 78 10.15 10.98 1.21
C ASN A 78 10.45 9.68 0.45
N ARG A 79 11.01 8.67 1.12
CA ARG A 79 11.27 7.35 0.53
C ARG A 79 9.96 6.62 0.25
N ILE A 80 9.05 6.59 1.22
CA ILE A 80 7.70 6.02 1.06
C ILE A 80 6.92 6.77 -0.02
N LYS A 81 7.00 8.10 -0.04
CA LYS A 81 6.37 8.91 -1.09
C LYS A 81 6.91 8.57 -2.48
N LYS A 82 8.24 8.44 -2.62
CA LYS A 82 8.90 8.01 -3.87
C LYS A 82 8.45 6.60 -4.28
N LEU A 83 8.41 5.67 -3.33
CA LEU A 83 7.98 4.29 -3.53
C LEU A 83 6.55 4.21 -4.08
N ILE A 84 5.61 4.86 -3.40
CA ILE A 84 4.20 4.90 -3.79
C ILE A 84 4.06 5.56 -5.16
N ARG A 85 4.81 6.64 -5.43
CA ARG A 85 4.76 7.30 -6.74
C ARG A 85 5.22 6.38 -7.87
N LYS A 86 6.39 5.74 -7.69
CA LYS A 86 6.98 4.79 -8.65
C LYS A 86 6.05 3.61 -8.90
N PHE A 87 5.41 3.09 -7.85
CA PHE A 87 4.45 2.02 -7.96
C PHE A 87 3.15 2.45 -8.67
N LYS A 88 2.49 3.51 -8.17
CA LYS A 88 1.15 3.93 -8.60
C LYS A 88 1.11 4.60 -9.97
N TYR A 89 2.13 5.39 -10.32
CA TYR A 89 2.09 6.24 -11.53
C TYR A 89 3.16 5.90 -12.56
N GLU A 90 4.23 5.21 -12.17
CA GLU A 90 5.29 4.77 -13.07
C GLU A 90 5.21 3.25 -13.34
N TYR A 91 4.15 2.58 -12.88
CA TYR A 91 3.82 1.17 -13.10
C TYR A 91 4.96 0.19 -12.76
N MET A 92 5.80 0.53 -11.80
CA MET A 92 6.89 -0.33 -11.33
C MET A 92 6.36 -1.45 -10.42
N THR A 93 5.66 -2.43 -11.00
CA THR A 93 4.99 -3.52 -10.27
C THR A 93 5.94 -4.41 -9.48
N GLN A 94 7.21 -4.51 -9.89
CA GLN A 94 8.29 -5.21 -9.17
C GLN A 94 8.49 -4.68 -7.73
N ILE A 95 8.03 -3.46 -7.42
CA ILE A 95 8.01 -2.94 -6.04
C ILE A 95 7.17 -3.83 -5.11
N LEU A 96 6.15 -4.52 -5.63
CA LEU A 96 5.31 -5.43 -4.86
C LEU A 96 6.10 -6.56 -4.21
N ASP A 97 7.19 -7.03 -4.83
CA ASP A 97 8.02 -8.09 -4.26
C ASP A 97 8.65 -7.66 -2.93
N SER A 98 8.91 -6.35 -2.77
CA SER A 98 9.42 -5.77 -1.54
C SER A 98 8.32 -5.41 -0.54
N LEU A 99 7.15 -4.96 -1.02
CA LEU A 99 6.03 -4.52 -0.17
C LEU A 99 5.17 -5.66 0.35
N ARG A 100 4.95 -6.71 -0.45
CA ARG A 100 4.05 -7.82 -0.12
C ARG A 100 4.38 -8.47 1.23
N PRO A 101 5.63 -8.81 1.56
CA PRO A 101 5.94 -9.39 2.86
C PRO A 101 5.54 -8.48 4.02
N LEU A 102 5.79 -7.18 3.91
CA LEU A 102 5.46 -6.18 4.94
C LEU A 102 3.94 -6.05 5.14
N VAL A 103 3.18 -6.07 4.04
CA VAL A 103 1.71 -6.02 4.10
C VAL A 103 1.14 -7.30 4.71
N VAL A 104 1.67 -8.47 4.36
CA VAL A 104 1.23 -9.76 4.91
C VAL A 104 1.52 -9.85 6.40
N GLU A 105 2.72 -9.44 6.82
CA GLU A 105 3.11 -9.39 8.23
C GLU A 105 2.17 -8.47 9.02
N PHE A 106 1.93 -7.26 8.54
CA PHE A 106 0.98 -6.33 9.13
C PHE A 106 -0.45 -6.90 9.22
N LEU A 107 -0.98 -7.48 8.14
CA LEU A 107 -2.34 -8.04 8.17
C LEU A 107 -2.46 -9.22 9.12
N SER A 108 -1.37 -9.97 9.33
CA SER A 108 -1.35 -11.10 10.26
C SER A 108 -1.23 -10.63 11.72
N GLU A 109 -0.40 -9.61 11.98
CA GLU A 109 -0.21 -9.05 13.33
C GLU A 109 -1.43 -8.25 13.82
N TYR A 110 -2.13 -7.59 12.90
CA TYR A 110 -3.26 -6.69 13.20
C TYR A 110 -4.61 -7.21 12.69
N ASP A 111 -4.76 -8.54 12.53
CA ASP A 111 -5.97 -9.17 12.00
C ASP A 111 -7.24 -8.77 12.77
N TYR A 112 -7.13 -8.61 14.10
CA TYR A 112 -8.19 -8.20 15.02
C TYR A 112 -8.75 -6.80 14.74
N LEU A 113 -8.03 -5.96 13.99
CA LEU A 113 -8.52 -4.65 13.55
C LEU A 113 -9.51 -4.76 12.37
N PHE A 114 -9.56 -5.93 11.71
CA PHE A 114 -10.30 -6.18 10.48
C PHE A 114 -11.27 -7.37 10.59
N PRO A 115 -12.16 -7.42 11.61
CA PRO A 115 -13.11 -8.51 11.73
C PRO A 115 -14.05 -8.51 10.50
N GLU A 116 -14.08 -9.62 9.77
CA GLU A 116 -14.94 -9.82 8.59
C GLU A 116 -14.78 -8.73 7.50
N ALA A 117 -13.54 -8.29 7.25
CA ALA A 117 -13.28 -7.22 6.29
C ALA A 117 -13.36 -7.68 4.81
N THR A 118 -14.00 -6.85 3.98
CA THR A 118 -13.93 -6.93 2.52
C THR A 118 -13.03 -5.83 1.98
N ILE A 119 -12.09 -6.18 1.09
CA ILE A 119 -11.22 -5.21 0.43
C ILE A 119 -11.93 -4.65 -0.79
N ILE A 120 -12.18 -3.34 -0.80
CA ILE A 120 -12.76 -2.63 -1.94
C ILE A 120 -11.70 -1.68 -2.51
N PRO A 121 -11.38 -1.76 -3.82
CA PRO A 121 -10.47 -0.82 -4.43
C PRO A 121 -11.08 0.58 -4.44
N VAL A 122 -10.38 1.55 -3.83
CA VAL A 122 -10.80 2.96 -3.88
C VAL A 122 -10.34 3.57 -5.20
N PRO A 123 -11.24 4.11 -6.04
CA PRO A 123 -10.88 4.66 -7.33
C PRO A 123 -9.96 5.87 -7.20
N LEU A 124 -8.85 5.88 -7.93
CA LEU A 124 -7.81 6.91 -7.80
C LEU A 124 -7.96 8.08 -8.78
N GLY A 125 -9.17 8.37 -9.28
CA GLY A 125 -9.46 9.51 -10.15
C GLY A 125 -10.95 9.81 -10.34
N ILE A 126 -11.29 11.06 -10.70
CA ILE A 126 -12.66 11.56 -10.89
C ILE A 126 -13.46 10.69 -11.88
N ARG A 127 -12.83 10.22 -12.96
CA ARG A 127 -13.46 9.36 -13.98
C ARG A 127 -13.87 7.98 -13.47
N ALA A 128 -13.23 7.48 -12.43
CA ALA A 128 -13.54 6.19 -11.86
C ALA A 128 -14.60 6.33 -10.74
N LEU A 129 -14.68 7.48 -10.07
CA LEU A 129 -15.76 7.77 -9.11
C LEU A 129 -17.14 7.83 -9.78
N SER A 130 -17.25 8.39 -10.99
CA SER A 130 -18.52 8.49 -11.72
C SER A 130 -19.18 7.13 -11.98
N SER A 131 -18.39 6.10 -12.29
CA SER A 131 -18.87 4.73 -12.50
C SER A 131 -19.35 4.03 -11.22
N PHE A 132 -18.84 4.41 -10.04
CA PHE A 132 -19.31 3.87 -8.76
C PHE A 132 -20.59 4.58 -8.27
N SER A 133 -20.76 5.88 -8.59
CA SER A 133 -21.97 6.62 -8.23
C SER A 133 -23.22 6.23 -9.03
N THR A 134 -23.08 5.68 -10.23
CA THR A 134 -24.21 5.28 -11.08
C THR A 134 -24.93 4.01 -10.61
N GLU A 135 -24.31 3.19 -9.75
CA GLU A 135 -24.99 2.00 -9.18
C GLU A 135 -25.80 2.31 -7.92
N LYS A 136 -25.44 3.36 -7.16
CA LYS A 136 -26.16 3.73 -5.93
C LYS A 136 -27.54 4.37 -6.16
N SER A 137 -27.85 4.85 -7.37
CA SER A 137 -29.15 5.49 -7.65
C SER A 137 -30.30 4.53 -7.99
N LYS A 138 -30.05 3.21 -8.08
CA LYS A 138 -31.08 2.22 -8.46
C LYS A 138 -31.69 1.40 -7.31
N LYS A 139 -31.32 1.64 -6.05
CA LYS A 139 -31.81 0.83 -4.90
C LYS A 139 -32.29 1.62 -3.68
N TYR A 140 -32.91 2.78 -3.89
CA TYR A 140 -33.66 3.43 -2.81
C TYR A 140 -35.06 3.83 -3.29
N HIS A 141 -35.99 2.88 -3.23
CA HIS A 141 -37.41 3.17 -3.08
C HIS A 141 -37.77 2.87 -1.62
N PRO A 142 -38.04 3.88 -0.77
CA PRO A 142 -38.71 3.61 0.49
C PRO A 142 -40.14 3.15 0.15
N ALA A 143 -40.46 1.91 0.50
CA ALA A 143 -41.85 1.47 0.56
C ALA A 143 -42.51 2.18 1.74
N ASN A 144 -43.58 2.92 1.45
CA ASN A 144 -44.57 3.37 2.42
C ASN A 144 -45.30 2.17 3.03
#